data_AF-S3DVU6-F1
#
_entry.id   AF-S3DVU6-F1
#
_cell.length_a   1.000
_cell.length_b   1.000
_cell.length_c   1.000
_cell.angle_alpha   90.00
_cell.angle_beta   90.00
_cell.angle_gamma   90.00
#
_symmetry.space_group_name_H-M   'P 1'
#
loop_
_entity.id
_entity.type
_entity.pdbx_description
1 polymer ?
#
loop_
_entity_poly.entity_id
_entity_poly.type
_entity_poly.pdbx_seq_one_letter_code
_entity_poly.pdbx_strand_id
1 'polypeptide(L)'
;MQFSTVFSLTAFVASALALPTGTNPSPYGTIIFKGAANAQYTLSVPLDGSETFTHNALSISSLTSTDINVPAQCTLKTVDYTPALVEGPARTWVVGPPQTVISITCTNGSTPPPNSITIEFQGADPSLGAKYFVTVPLNGQVVPTNNVLSISTLVSSYPIDSKCTFTFVDGHAALAKIATDKWAVGPPQTIINVKCVA
;
A
#
# COMPACT_ATOMS: atom_id res chain seq x y z
N MET A 1 20.41 -83.91 -14.39
CA MET A 1 20.11 -82.94 -13.31
C MET A 1 20.35 -81.56 -13.90
N GLN A 2 19.28 -80.83 -14.24
CA GLN A 2 19.36 -79.50 -14.86
C GLN A 2 19.31 -78.42 -13.78
N PHE A 3 20.25 -77.47 -13.86
CA PHE A 3 20.38 -76.31 -12.99
C PHE A 3 19.53 -75.15 -13.52
N SER A 4 18.78 -74.53 -12.61
CA SER A 4 18.00 -73.31 -12.81
C SER A 4 18.87 -72.07 -12.94
N THR A 5 18.48 -71.11 -13.77
CA THR A 5 18.99 -69.73 -13.74
C THR A 5 17.85 -68.72 -13.89
N VAL A 6 17.80 -67.78 -12.94
CA VAL A 6 16.78 -66.76 -12.73
C VAL A 6 17.15 -65.49 -13.51
N PHE A 7 16.20 -64.92 -14.26
CA PHE A 7 16.34 -63.61 -14.91
C PHE A 7 15.77 -62.51 -13.99
N SER A 8 16.59 -61.54 -13.60
CA SER A 8 16.16 -60.35 -12.84
C SER A 8 16.05 -59.14 -13.77
N LEU A 9 14.86 -58.51 -13.83
CA LEU A 9 14.65 -57.20 -14.44
C LEU A 9 14.92 -56.10 -13.41
N THR A 10 15.82 -55.16 -13.71
CA THR A 10 15.98 -53.91 -12.95
C THR A 10 15.48 -52.73 -13.77
N ALA A 11 14.43 -52.06 -13.29
CA ALA A 11 13.91 -50.82 -13.84
C ALA A 11 14.71 -49.62 -13.28
N PHE A 12 15.26 -48.77 -14.16
CA PHE A 12 15.84 -47.49 -13.77
C PHE A 12 14.75 -46.42 -13.76
N VAL A 13 14.52 -45.80 -12.60
CA VAL A 13 13.64 -44.64 -12.46
C VAL A 13 14.52 -43.39 -12.49
N ALA A 14 14.41 -42.58 -13.55
CA ALA A 14 15.12 -41.31 -13.67
C ALA A 14 14.33 -40.19 -12.96
N SER A 15 14.85 -39.73 -11.83
CA SER A 15 14.30 -38.58 -11.09
C SER A 15 14.80 -37.27 -11.72
N ALA A 16 13.97 -36.61 -12.52
CA ALA A 16 14.24 -35.26 -13.00
C ALA A 16 14.02 -34.24 -11.86
N LEU A 17 15.10 -33.66 -11.35
CA LEU A 17 15.04 -32.51 -10.45
C LEU A 17 14.73 -31.26 -11.29
N ALA A 18 13.47 -30.85 -11.32
CA ALA A 18 13.10 -29.52 -11.79
C ALA A 18 13.51 -28.51 -10.71
N LEU A 19 14.52 -27.67 -11.00
CA LEU A 19 14.80 -26.51 -10.15
C LEU A 19 13.65 -25.49 -10.33
N PRO A 20 13.08 -24.95 -9.23
CA PRO A 20 12.17 -23.83 -9.35
C PRO A 20 12.96 -22.61 -9.85
N THR A 21 12.62 -22.12 -11.03
CA THR A 21 12.99 -20.77 -11.48
C THR A 21 12.22 -19.76 -10.63
N GLY A 22 12.73 -19.48 -9.44
CA GLY A 22 12.29 -18.36 -8.64
C GLY A 22 12.70 -17.07 -9.35
N THR A 23 11.78 -16.45 -10.08
CA THR A 23 11.91 -15.05 -10.46
C THR A 23 11.89 -14.24 -9.17
N ASN A 24 13.06 -13.86 -8.66
CA ASN A 24 13.14 -12.85 -7.60
C ASN A 24 12.50 -11.57 -8.15
N PRO A 25 11.47 -11.01 -7.49
CA PRO A 25 10.92 -9.73 -7.91
C PRO A 25 12.03 -8.68 -7.87
N SER A 26 12.18 -7.94 -8.97
CA SER A 26 13.19 -6.88 -9.07
C SER A 26 12.97 -5.87 -7.94
N PRO A 27 14.02 -5.44 -7.22
CA PRO A 27 13.90 -4.37 -6.24
C PRO A 27 13.67 -3.00 -6.89
N TYR A 28 13.66 -2.91 -8.22
CA TYR A 28 13.46 -1.69 -9.00
C TYR A 28 12.35 -1.86 -10.05
N GLY A 29 11.60 -0.78 -10.29
CA GLY A 29 10.65 -0.65 -11.38
C GLY A 29 11.13 0.37 -12.42
N THR A 30 10.88 0.08 -13.70
CA THR A 30 11.26 0.97 -14.80
C THR A 30 10.07 1.84 -15.23
N ILE A 31 10.27 3.15 -15.32
CA ILE A 31 9.25 4.10 -15.77
C ILE A 31 9.81 4.97 -16.89
N ILE A 32 9.05 5.10 -17.96
CA ILE A 32 9.33 5.98 -19.09
C ILE A 32 8.49 7.24 -18.93
N PHE A 33 9.15 8.37 -18.78
CA PHE A 33 8.56 9.69 -18.69
C PHE A 33 8.53 10.33 -20.08
N LYS A 34 7.36 10.75 -20.55
CA LYS A 34 7.15 11.34 -21.88
C LYS A 34 6.61 12.75 -21.74
N GLY A 35 7.23 13.67 -22.47
CA GLY A 35 6.83 15.08 -22.55
C GLY A 35 6.38 15.49 -23.94
N ALA A 36 6.41 16.79 -24.20
CA ALA A 36 6.09 17.34 -25.51
C ALA A 36 7.15 16.99 -26.58
N ALA A 37 6.77 17.09 -27.85
CA ALA A 37 7.67 16.91 -29.00
C ALA A 37 8.46 15.58 -29.01
N ASN A 38 7.86 14.50 -28.51
CA ASN A 38 8.48 13.17 -28.39
C ASN A 38 9.71 13.10 -27.48
N ALA A 39 9.96 14.12 -26.66
CA ALA A 39 11.00 14.05 -25.64
C ALA A 39 10.60 13.03 -24.57
N GLN A 40 11.52 12.15 -24.21
CA GLN A 40 11.30 11.15 -23.17
C GLN A 40 12.60 10.78 -22.46
N TYR A 41 12.47 10.31 -21.23
CA TYR A 41 13.58 9.69 -20.50
C TYR A 41 13.06 8.49 -19.70
N THR A 42 13.99 7.60 -19.34
CA THR A 42 13.69 6.42 -18.54
C THR A 42 14.35 6.56 -17.17
N LEU A 43 13.63 6.20 -16.12
CA LEU A 43 14.14 6.21 -14.75
C LEU A 43 13.86 4.84 -14.13
N SER A 44 14.90 4.28 -13.49
CA SER A 44 14.77 3.12 -12.62
C SER A 44 14.51 3.63 -11.20
N VAL A 45 13.41 3.17 -10.60
CA VAL A 45 12.97 3.63 -9.27
C VAL A 45 12.99 2.45 -8.31
N PRO A 46 13.63 2.55 -7.14
CA PRO A 46 13.56 1.51 -6.12
C PRO A 46 12.12 1.34 -5.65
N LEU A 47 11.74 0.09 -5.40
CA LEU A 47 10.39 -0.30 -4.98
C LEU A 47 10.29 -0.47 -3.46
N ASP A 48 11.18 0.19 -2.72
CA ASP A 48 11.29 0.19 -1.27
C ASP A 48 10.68 1.43 -0.59
N GLY A 49 10.15 2.38 -1.36
CA GLY A 49 9.59 3.63 -0.86
C GLY A 49 10.59 4.77 -0.72
N SER A 50 11.82 4.61 -1.18
CA SER A 50 12.82 5.69 -1.22
C SER A 50 12.48 6.74 -2.29
N GLU A 51 12.67 8.02 -1.96
CA GLU A 51 12.47 9.12 -2.90
C GLU A 51 13.60 9.16 -3.93
N THR A 52 13.23 9.14 -5.21
CA THR A 52 14.16 9.27 -6.34
C THR A 52 13.92 10.58 -7.06
N PHE A 53 14.92 11.46 -7.09
CA PHE A 53 14.87 12.72 -7.82
C PHE A 53 15.08 12.47 -9.32
N THR A 54 14.25 13.11 -10.15
CA THR A 54 14.31 12.95 -11.61
C THR A 54 15.43 13.78 -12.25
N HIS A 55 15.78 14.91 -11.63
CA HIS A 55 16.72 15.92 -12.13
C HIS A 55 16.50 16.30 -13.60
N ASN A 56 15.25 16.28 -14.07
CA ASN A 56 14.91 16.55 -15.46
C ASN A 56 13.85 17.65 -15.55
N ALA A 57 14.14 18.69 -16.33
CA ALA A 57 13.25 19.85 -16.49
C ALA A 57 12.06 19.59 -17.43
N LEU A 58 12.02 18.44 -18.12
CA LEU A 58 10.98 18.11 -19.09
C LEU A 58 9.59 18.14 -18.45
N SER A 59 8.66 18.86 -19.08
CA SER A 59 7.24 18.81 -18.70
C SER A 59 6.63 17.49 -19.15
N ILE A 60 6.20 16.69 -18.20
CA ILE A 60 5.70 15.33 -18.41
C ILE A 60 4.21 15.37 -18.68
N SER A 61 3.80 14.78 -19.79
CA SER A 61 2.40 14.62 -20.20
C SER A 61 1.91 13.18 -20.05
N SER A 62 2.81 12.20 -20.08
CA SER A 62 2.46 10.80 -19.84
C SER A 62 3.61 9.97 -19.30
N LEU A 63 3.24 8.88 -18.65
CA LEU A 63 4.14 7.89 -18.06
C LEU A 63 3.80 6.53 -18.65
N THR A 64 4.78 5.70 -18.93
CA THR A 64 4.56 4.30 -19.33
C THR A 64 5.43 3.39 -18.47
N SER A 65 4.90 2.26 -18.02
CA SER A 65 5.68 1.23 -17.34
C SER A 65 5.17 -0.17 -17.67
N THR A 66 6.10 -1.09 -17.91
CA THR A 66 5.83 -2.52 -18.16
C THR A 66 5.83 -3.36 -16.88
N ASP A 67 6.41 -2.83 -15.80
CA ASP A 67 6.74 -3.64 -14.62
C ASP A 67 5.88 -3.23 -13.42
N ILE A 68 5.51 -1.96 -13.34
CA ILE A 68 4.75 -1.39 -12.22
C ILE A 68 3.44 -0.73 -12.65
N ASN A 69 2.47 -0.69 -11.75
CA ASN A 69 1.22 0.05 -11.88
C ASN A 69 1.40 1.41 -11.18
N VAL A 70 1.86 2.41 -11.95
CA VAL A 70 2.27 3.72 -11.43
C VAL A 70 1.23 4.39 -10.50
N PRO A 71 -0.07 4.51 -10.83
CA PRO A 71 -1.04 5.15 -9.94
C PRO A 71 -1.31 4.37 -8.65
N ALA A 72 -1.12 3.04 -8.65
CA ALA A 72 -1.33 2.23 -7.46
C ALA A 72 -0.07 2.11 -6.59
N GLN A 73 1.12 2.24 -7.20
CA GLN A 73 2.39 1.91 -6.57
C GLN A 73 3.32 3.10 -6.36
N CYS A 74 3.05 4.23 -7.00
CA CYS A 74 3.95 5.37 -7.00
C CYS A 74 3.25 6.69 -6.70
N THR A 75 3.98 7.58 -6.02
CA THR A 75 3.61 8.98 -5.78
C THR A 75 4.58 9.89 -6.51
N LEU A 76 4.03 10.80 -7.30
CA LEU A 76 4.79 11.81 -8.04
C LEU A 76 4.75 13.14 -7.27
N LYS A 77 5.91 13.77 -7.14
CA LYS A 77 6.03 15.16 -6.69
C LYS A 77 6.43 16.02 -7.87
N THR A 78 5.68 17.07 -8.12
CA THR A 78 5.85 17.98 -9.25
C THR A 78 6.05 19.41 -8.77
N VAL A 79 6.37 20.31 -9.69
CA VAL A 79 6.66 21.72 -9.38
C VAL A 79 5.43 22.50 -8.92
N ASP A 80 4.27 22.28 -9.55
CA ASP A 80 3.10 23.14 -9.35
C ASP A 80 2.08 22.53 -8.38
N TYR A 81 1.51 21.38 -8.72
CA TYR A 81 0.46 20.71 -7.93
C TYR A 81 0.52 19.20 -8.13
N THR A 82 0.06 18.43 -7.15
CA THR A 82 -0.02 16.97 -7.24
C THR A 82 -0.76 16.56 -8.51
N PRO A 83 -0.11 15.85 -9.45
CA PRO A 83 -0.70 15.58 -10.76
C PRO A 83 -1.84 14.57 -10.63
N ALA A 84 -2.91 14.78 -11.40
CA ALA A 84 -3.88 13.73 -11.64
C ALA A 84 -3.27 12.71 -12.61
N LEU A 85 -3.30 11.43 -12.25
CA LEU A 85 -2.92 10.33 -13.12
C LEU A 85 -4.17 9.66 -13.66
N VAL A 86 -4.40 9.79 -14.95
CA VAL A 86 -5.52 9.14 -15.64
C VAL A 86 -5.00 7.96 -16.43
N GLU A 87 -5.55 6.77 -16.20
CA GLU A 87 -5.16 5.57 -16.93
C GLU A 87 -5.57 5.70 -18.41
N GLY A 88 -4.59 5.51 -19.28
CA GLY A 88 -4.72 5.42 -20.72
C GLY A 88 -4.40 4.02 -21.23
N PRO A 89 -4.42 3.82 -22.56
CA PRO A 89 -4.16 2.51 -23.14
C PRO A 89 -2.72 2.04 -22.91
N ALA A 90 -2.54 0.71 -22.87
CA ALA A 90 -1.23 0.05 -22.85
C ALA A 90 -0.31 0.47 -21.68
N ARG A 91 -0.83 0.46 -20.44
CA ARG A 91 -0.07 0.81 -19.22
C ARG A 91 0.60 2.19 -19.31
N THR A 92 -0.15 3.12 -19.89
CA THR A 92 0.24 4.52 -20.00
C THR A 92 -0.67 5.34 -19.10
N TRP A 93 -0.12 6.28 -18.34
CA TRP A 93 -0.90 7.18 -17.50
C TRP A 93 -0.66 8.61 -17.93
N VAL A 94 -1.74 9.33 -18.20
CA VAL A 94 -1.71 10.74 -18.58
C VAL A 94 -1.55 11.56 -17.32
N VAL A 95 -0.56 12.45 -17.33
CA VAL A 95 -0.27 13.40 -16.26
C VAL A 95 -0.99 14.70 -16.59
N GLY A 96 -2.04 15.00 -15.83
CA GLY A 96 -2.90 16.15 -16.09
C GLY A 96 -2.89 17.20 -14.98
N PRO A 97 -2.73 18.50 -15.32
CA PRO A 97 -2.05 19.03 -16.52
C PRO A 97 -0.54 18.70 -16.61
N PRO A 98 0.07 18.79 -17.81
CA PRO A 98 1.49 18.47 -18.01
C PRO A 98 2.42 19.39 -17.21
N GLN A 99 3.37 18.82 -16.50
CA GLN A 99 4.27 19.57 -15.62
C GLN A 99 5.55 18.80 -15.31
N THR A 100 6.56 19.49 -14.79
CA THR A 100 7.84 18.90 -14.43
C THR A 100 7.71 18.06 -13.15
N VAL A 101 8.12 16.79 -13.23
CA VAL A 101 8.20 15.89 -12.07
C VAL A 101 9.55 16.12 -11.39
N ILE A 102 9.56 16.46 -10.12
CA ILE A 102 10.76 16.69 -9.30
C ILE A 102 11.30 15.37 -8.75
N SER A 103 10.40 14.56 -8.22
CA SER A 103 10.74 13.27 -7.62
C SER A 103 9.60 12.28 -7.73
N ILE A 104 9.95 11.01 -7.61
CA ILE A 104 9.02 9.90 -7.57
C ILE A 104 9.40 8.95 -6.44
N THR A 105 8.39 8.43 -5.77
CA THR A 105 8.53 7.38 -4.78
C THR A 105 7.67 6.21 -5.22
N CYS A 106 8.23 5.00 -5.29
CA CYS A 106 7.50 3.81 -5.71
C CYS A 106 7.63 2.67 -4.71
N THR A 107 6.67 1.77 -4.73
CA THR A 107 6.71 0.53 -3.94
C THR A 107 6.24 -0.68 -4.71
N ASN A 108 6.66 -1.87 -4.26
CA ASN A 108 6.38 -3.15 -4.91
C ASN A 108 4.91 -3.61 -4.80
N GLY A 109 3.96 -2.68 -4.60
CA GLY A 109 2.56 -3.00 -4.26
C GLY A 109 2.36 -3.28 -2.78
N SER A 110 3.44 -3.45 -2.01
CA SER A 110 3.44 -3.12 -0.59
C SER A 110 3.71 -1.62 -0.47
N THR A 111 2.66 -0.79 -0.51
CA THR A 111 2.78 0.60 0.01
C THR A 111 3.70 0.59 1.22
N PRO A 112 4.70 1.49 1.34
CA PRO A 112 5.47 1.56 2.57
C PRO A 112 4.42 1.70 3.67
N PRO A 113 4.46 0.92 4.76
CA PRO A 113 3.48 1.04 5.83
C PRO A 113 3.35 2.53 6.12
N PRO A 114 2.17 3.12 5.93
CA PRO A 114 2.07 4.57 5.94
C PRO A 114 2.57 5.02 7.31
N ASN A 115 3.53 5.96 7.35
CA ASN A 115 4.14 6.37 8.63
C ASN A 115 3.09 6.85 9.64
N SER A 116 1.91 7.22 9.15
CA SER A 116 0.69 7.42 9.90
C SER A 116 -0.56 6.97 9.13
N ILE A 117 -1.61 6.61 9.85
CA ILE A 117 -2.94 6.30 9.31
C ILE A 117 -3.95 7.36 9.75
N THR A 118 -5.03 7.53 9.00
CA THR A 118 -6.17 8.32 9.45
C THR A 118 -7.28 7.36 9.88
N ILE A 119 -7.81 7.57 11.08
CA ILE A 119 -8.98 6.86 11.60
C ILE A 119 -10.11 7.87 11.73
N GLU A 120 -11.27 7.55 11.17
CA GLU A 120 -12.51 8.30 11.39
C GLU A 120 -13.25 7.73 12.60
N PHE A 121 -13.57 8.59 13.55
CA PHE A 121 -14.29 8.28 14.77
C PHE A 121 -15.72 8.76 14.60
N GLN A 122 -16.69 7.85 14.61
CA GLN A 122 -18.10 8.15 14.38
C GLN A 122 -18.92 7.94 15.66
N GLY A 123 -19.72 8.94 16.01
CA GLY A 123 -20.69 8.91 17.10
C GLY A 123 -22.03 8.33 16.67
N ALA A 124 -23.12 8.75 17.32
CA ALA A 124 -24.46 8.24 17.03
C ALA A 124 -24.97 8.65 15.62
N ASP A 125 -24.67 9.86 15.17
CA ASP A 125 -25.12 10.38 13.87
C ASP A 125 -23.97 11.09 13.10
N PRO A 126 -23.13 10.33 12.38
CA PRO A 126 -22.03 10.89 11.61
C PRO A 126 -22.50 11.74 10.41
N SER A 127 -23.77 11.61 9.98
CA SER A 127 -24.34 12.40 8.88
C SER A 127 -24.65 13.84 9.29
N LEU A 128 -24.96 14.04 10.58
CA LEU A 128 -25.16 15.36 11.19
C LEU A 128 -23.87 15.95 11.81
N GLY A 129 -22.71 15.35 11.53
CA GLY A 129 -21.42 15.86 11.98
C GLY A 129 -20.90 15.28 13.30
N ALA A 130 -21.54 14.23 13.85
CA ALA A 130 -20.98 13.48 14.98
C ALA A 130 -19.84 12.57 14.52
N LYS A 131 -18.78 13.17 13.96
CA LYS A 131 -17.56 12.47 13.54
C LYS A 131 -16.34 13.37 13.58
N TYR A 132 -15.17 12.77 13.72
CA TYR A 132 -13.89 13.45 13.57
C TYR A 132 -12.82 12.50 13.07
N PHE A 133 -11.67 13.04 12.67
CA PHE A 133 -10.55 12.28 12.14
C PHE A 133 -9.32 12.46 13.03
N VAL A 134 -8.57 11.38 13.25
CA VAL A 134 -7.27 11.43 13.94
C VAL A 134 -6.22 10.78 13.07
N THR A 135 -5.12 11.50 12.86
CA THR A 135 -3.92 10.96 12.22
C THR A 135 -3.04 10.31 13.27
N VAL A 136 -2.79 9.01 13.16
CA VAL A 136 -2.04 8.21 14.13
C VAL A 136 -0.77 7.67 13.49
N PRO A 137 0.43 8.02 13.99
CA PRO A 137 1.67 7.46 13.50
C PRO A 137 1.77 5.96 13.83
N LEU A 138 2.36 5.17 12.93
CA LEU A 138 2.56 3.72 13.08
C LEU A 138 3.85 3.36 13.84
N ASN A 139 4.45 4.33 14.54
CA ASN A 139 5.68 4.17 15.33
C ASN A 139 5.42 3.76 16.80
N GLY A 140 4.17 3.48 17.17
CA GLY A 140 3.78 3.14 18.54
C GLY A 140 3.61 4.33 19.49
N GLN A 141 3.74 5.57 19.00
CA GLN A 141 3.47 6.77 19.78
C GLN A 141 1.98 6.85 20.16
N VAL A 142 1.72 7.31 21.38
CA VAL A 142 0.36 7.57 21.86
C VAL A 142 -0.12 8.92 21.32
N VAL A 143 -1.29 8.91 20.67
CA VAL A 143 -1.97 10.11 20.19
C VAL A 143 -3.23 10.35 21.01
N PRO A 144 -3.34 11.48 21.73
CA PRO A 144 -4.58 11.87 22.38
C PRO A 144 -5.60 12.32 21.33
N THR A 145 -6.84 11.84 21.44
CA THR A 145 -7.93 12.21 20.52
C THR A 145 -8.46 13.62 20.80
N ASN A 146 -8.38 14.07 22.05
CA ASN A 146 -8.89 15.37 22.55
C ASN A 146 -10.35 15.65 22.16
N ASN A 147 -11.18 14.60 22.13
CA ASN A 147 -12.59 14.73 21.77
C ASN A 147 -13.48 13.96 22.75
N VAL A 148 -14.56 14.58 23.19
CA VAL A 148 -15.50 14.03 24.19
C VAL A 148 -16.62 13.18 23.57
N LEU A 149 -16.72 13.11 22.25
CA LEU A 149 -17.78 12.38 21.55
C LEU A 149 -17.80 10.90 21.97
N SER A 150 -19.00 10.38 22.25
CA SER A 150 -19.22 8.94 22.44
C SER A 150 -19.16 8.23 21.10
N ILE A 151 -18.15 7.37 20.93
CA ILE A 151 -17.84 6.71 19.66
C ILE A 151 -18.58 5.39 19.61
N SER A 152 -19.36 5.20 18.54
CA SER A 152 -20.05 3.95 18.24
C SER A 152 -19.27 3.11 17.23
N THR A 153 -18.61 3.77 16.28
CA THR A 153 -17.93 3.09 15.17
C THR A 153 -16.64 3.80 14.77
N LEU A 154 -15.68 3.01 14.30
CA LEU A 154 -14.42 3.47 13.73
C LEU A 154 -14.37 3.07 12.26
N VAL A 155 -13.86 3.95 11.40
CA VAL A 155 -13.64 3.68 9.98
C VAL A 155 -12.17 3.90 9.64
N SER A 156 -11.55 2.89 9.01
CA SER A 156 -10.15 2.93 8.58
C SER A 156 -9.88 1.85 7.53
N SER A 157 -9.03 2.15 6.55
CA SER A 157 -8.51 1.13 5.62
C SER A 157 -7.37 0.29 6.22
N TYR A 158 -6.90 0.64 7.42
CA TYR A 158 -5.85 -0.08 8.15
C TYR A 158 -6.46 -1.08 9.14
N PRO A 159 -5.88 -2.28 9.37
CA PRO A 159 -6.40 -3.29 10.29
C PRO A 159 -6.20 -2.88 11.77
N ILE A 160 -7.02 -1.95 12.24
CA ILE A 160 -6.91 -1.33 13.57
C ILE A 160 -7.18 -2.27 14.75
N ASP A 161 -7.88 -3.37 14.52
CA ASP A 161 -8.21 -4.38 15.54
C ASP A 161 -7.00 -5.20 16.01
N SER A 162 -6.03 -5.42 15.11
CA SER A 162 -4.82 -6.20 15.38
C SER A 162 -3.57 -5.33 15.56
N LYS A 163 -3.63 -4.08 15.09
CA LYS A 163 -2.46 -3.19 15.01
C LYS A 163 -2.57 -1.92 15.83
N CYS A 164 -3.73 -1.64 16.42
CA CYS A 164 -3.93 -0.47 17.26
C CYS A 164 -4.44 -0.84 18.65
N THR A 165 -4.08 -0.01 19.63
CA THR A 165 -4.58 -0.06 20.99
C THR A 165 -5.31 1.23 21.27
N PHE A 166 -6.55 1.12 21.74
CA PHE A 166 -7.40 2.23 22.10
C PHE A 166 -7.56 2.26 23.61
N THR A 167 -7.50 3.46 24.18
CA THR A 167 -7.82 3.69 25.59
C THR A 167 -9.14 4.44 25.66
N PHE A 168 -10.08 3.91 26.43
CA PHE A 168 -11.41 4.46 26.60
C PHE A 168 -11.60 5.04 28.00
N VAL A 169 -12.59 5.94 28.15
CA VAL A 169 -12.93 6.51 29.46
C VAL A 169 -13.52 5.45 30.39
N ASP A 170 -14.41 4.60 29.88
CA ASP A 170 -15.23 3.69 30.70
C ASP A 170 -14.64 2.27 30.82
N GLY A 171 -13.40 2.05 30.36
CA GLY A 171 -12.68 0.79 30.50
C GLY A 171 -12.46 0.02 29.19
N HIS A 172 -12.73 -1.29 29.17
CA HIS A 172 -12.50 -2.13 27.98
C HIS A 172 -13.70 -2.08 27.04
N ALA A 173 -13.49 -1.58 25.82
CA ALA A 173 -14.42 -1.78 24.72
C ALA A 173 -13.95 -2.96 23.83
N ALA A 174 -14.88 -3.84 23.47
CA ALA A 174 -14.63 -4.84 22.44
C ALA A 174 -14.76 -4.17 21.07
N LEU A 175 -13.64 -4.07 20.34
CA LEU A 175 -13.66 -3.72 18.93
C LEU A 175 -14.10 -4.94 18.13
N ALA A 176 -15.20 -4.79 17.38
CA ALA A 176 -15.72 -5.85 16.52
C ALA A 176 -15.77 -5.35 15.08
N LYS A 177 -15.14 -6.08 14.15
CA LYS A 177 -15.20 -5.73 12.72
C LYS A 177 -16.62 -5.98 12.20
N ILE A 178 -17.24 -4.95 11.63
CA ILE A 178 -18.62 -5.00 11.10
C ILE A 178 -18.70 -4.80 9.58
N ALA A 179 -17.64 -4.27 8.96
CA ALA A 179 -17.46 -4.23 7.51
C ALA A 179 -15.96 -4.19 7.16
N THR A 180 -15.61 -4.21 5.87
CA THR A 180 -14.20 -4.22 5.38
C THR A 180 -13.32 -3.19 6.08
N ASP A 181 -13.82 -1.96 6.22
CA ASP A 181 -13.10 -0.81 6.78
C ASP A 181 -13.83 -0.20 7.98
N LYS A 182 -14.67 -0.99 8.68
CA LYS A 182 -15.51 -0.48 9.77
C LYS A 182 -15.56 -1.42 10.97
N TRP A 183 -15.41 -0.84 12.16
CA TRP A 183 -15.46 -1.54 13.44
C TRP A 183 -16.49 -0.89 14.36
N ALA A 184 -17.25 -1.72 15.08
CA ALA A 184 -18.06 -1.30 16.21
C ALA A 184 -17.20 -1.20 17.46
N VAL A 185 -17.36 -0.11 18.20
CA VAL A 185 -16.85 0.06 19.57
C VAL A 185 -17.98 -0.34 20.49
N GLY A 186 -17.83 -1.44 21.24
CA GLY A 186 -18.81 -2.06 22.17
C GLY A 186 -19.94 -1.16 22.70
N PRO A 187 -20.08 -0.89 24.01
CA PRO A 187 -20.92 0.22 24.44
C PRO A 187 -20.31 1.52 23.89
N PRO A 188 -21.09 2.40 23.24
CA PRO A 188 -20.58 3.66 22.74
C PRO A 188 -19.97 4.49 23.87
N GLN A 189 -18.71 4.90 23.71
CA GLN A 189 -17.96 5.58 24.76
C GLN A 189 -16.85 6.45 24.18
N THR A 190 -16.33 7.35 25.00
CA THR A 190 -15.26 8.26 24.60
C THR A 190 -13.92 7.53 24.53
N ILE A 191 -13.19 7.74 23.45
CA ILE A 191 -11.81 7.25 23.26
C ILE A 191 -10.87 8.41 23.61
N ILE A 192 -9.96 8.20 24.55
CA ILE A 192 -9.01 9.24 25.00
C ILE A 192 -7.67 9.18 24.28
N ASN A 193 -7.20 7.98 23.97
CA ASN A 193 -5.92 7.77 23.32
C ASN A 193 -5.99 6.65 22.29
N VAL A 194 -5.18 6.76 21.25
CA VAL A 194 -4.93 5.71 20.27
C VAL A 194 -3.45 5.59 20.02
N LYS A 195 -2.97 4.35 19.89
CA LYS A 195 -1.60 4.01 19.54
C LYS A 195 -1.67 2.93 18.46
N CYS A 196 -0.90 3.08 17.39
CA CYS A 196 -0.82 2.08 16.34
C CYS A 196 0.63 1.70 16.03
N VAL A 197 0.83 0.47 15.59
CA VAL A 197 2.13 -0.06 15.14
C VAL A 197 1.99 -0.67 13.75
N ALA A 198 3.05 -0.60 12.94
CA ALA A 198 3.11 -1.22 11.61
C ALA A 198 2.99 -2.76 11.65
#